data_AF-A0A7C9AVN8-F1
#
_entry.id   AF-A0A7C9AVN8-F1
#
_cell.length_a   1.000
_cell.length_b   1.000
_cell.length_c   1.000
_cell.angle_alpha   90.00
_cell.angle_beta   90.00
_cell.angle_gamma   90.00
#
_symmetry.space_group_name_H-M   'P 1'
#
loop_
_entity.id
_entity.type
_entity.pdbx_description
1 polymer ?
#
loop_
_entity_poly.entity_id
_entity_poly.type
_entity_poly.pdbx_seq_one_letter_code
_entity_poly.pdbx_strand_id
1 'polypeptide(L)'
;MGKNAGKEHHSAVFYFSTDEAIQAGSLLERFVNGEDGFRNSRFKLVNRIVKGPWIVKTAVGNYSACLLGKALTCRYHRGPNYLEIDVDISSSKIAGALVHLALGCVTAVTIDMGFVVEAQAEEDLPERLIGAVRICQMEMASAAFVDSSPANSNTASLSTGLGRLGLAKVNHADVDGERDEATGEAVPAPASHRYR
;
A
#
# COMPACT_ATOMS: atom_id res chain seq x y z
N MET A 1 -17.09 5.86 -35.65
CA MET A 1 -16.81 6.71 -34.48
C MET A 1 -15.63 6.09 -33.73
N GLY A 2 -14.41 6.58 -33.95
CA GLY A 2 -13.24 6.06 -33.24
C GLY A 2 -13.34 6.43 -31.76
N LYS A 3 -13.30 5.44 -30.86
CA LYS A 3 -13.09 5.70 -29.43
C LYS A 3 -11.71 6.36 -29.33
N ASN A 4 -11.67 7.63 -28.97
CA ASN A 4 -10.44 8.22 -28.44
C ASN A 4 -10.14 7.45 -27.15
N ALA A 5 -9.25 6.47 -27.23
CA ALA A 5 -8.63 5.88 -26.06
C ALA A 5 -7.81 7.00 -25.42
N GLY A 6 -8.43 7.73 -24.49
CA GLY A 6 -7.72 8.68 -23.67
C GLY A 6 -6.53 7.98 -23.05
N LYS A 7 -5.37 8.63 -23.06
CA LYS A 7 -4.16 8.08 -22.45
C LYS A 7 -4.47 7.81 -20.97
N GLU A 8 -4.46 6.55 -20.55
CA GLU A 8 -4.70 6.22 -19.15
C GLU A 8 -3.52 6.74 -18.32
N HIS A 9 -3.83 7.55 -17.31
CA HIS A 9 -2.87 8.04 -16.33
C HIS A 9 -3.09 7.27 -15.04
N HIS A 10 -2.10 6.47 -14.66
CA HIS A 10 -2.11 5.78 -13.37
C HIS A 10 -1.31 6.61 -12.37
N SER A 11 -1.86 6.77 -11.17
CA SER A 11 -1.13 7.26 -10.01
C SER A 11 -1.31 6.30 -8.86
N ALA A 12 -0.32 6.25 -7.97
CA ALA A 12 -0.41 5.56 -6.70
C ALA A 12 -0.29 6.57 -5.57
N VAL A 13 -1.34 6.71 -4.77
CA VAL A 13 -1.38 7.65 -3.65
C VAL A 13 -1.23 6.87 -2.35
N PHE A 14 -0.23 7.22 -1.55
CA PHE A 14 0.06 6.59 -0.27
C PHE A 14 -0.16 7.58 0.88
N TYR A 15 -0.95 7.16 1.86
CA TYR A 15 -1.20 7.92 3.08
C TYR A 15 -0.43 7.28 4.24
N PHE A 16 0.48 8.04 4.84
CA PHE A 16 1.22 7.65 6.03
C PHE A 16 0.73 8.49 7.21
N SER A 17 0.12 7.85 8.20
CA SER A 17 -0.35 8.50 9.43
C SER A 17 0.22 7.78 10.64
N THR A 18 0.42 8.52 11.73
CA THR A 18 0.81 7.96 13.01
C THR A 18 0.16 8.77 14.14
N ASP A 19 -0.26 8.07 15.19
CA ASP A 19 -0.69 8.70 16.44
C ASP A 19 0.51 8.98 17.37
N GLU A 20 1.66 8.35 17.10
CA GLU A 20 2.88 8.53 17.85
C GLU A 20 3.63 9.79 17.42
N ALA A 21 4.18 10.51 18.40
CA ALA A 21 5.02 11.66 18.12
C ALA A 21 6.29 11.23 17.36
N ILE A 22 6.54 11.88 16.22
CA ILE A 22 7.77 11.68 15.46
C ILE A 22 8.94 12.21 16.30
N GLN A 23 9.99 11.40 16.45
CA GLN A 23 11.17 11.77 17.20
C GLN A 23 11.82 13.04 16.62
N ALA A 24 11.99 14.07 17.46
CA ALA A 24 12.63 15.32 17.08
C ALA A 24 14.07 15.10 16.58
N GLY A 25 14.44 15.78 15.50
CA GLY A 25 15.75 15.65 14.84
C GLY A 25 15.92 14.37 14.01
N SER A 26 14.96 13.44 14.03
CA SER A 26 15.08 12.19 13.28
C SER A 26 15.06 12.43 11.76
N LEU A 27 15.62 11.48 11.00
CA LEU A 27 15.52 11.48 9.54
C LEU A 27 14.07 11.53 9.05
N LEU A 28 13.15 10.86 9.76
CA LEU A 28 11.72 10.90 9.46
C LEU A 28 11.15 12.31 9.66
N GLU A 29 11.41 12.96 10.80
CA GLU A 29 10.94 14.32 11.04
C GLU A 29 11.44 15.28 9.95
N ARG A 30 12.74 15.20 9.61
CA ARG A 30 13.34 16.00 8.54
C ARG A 30 12.72 15.71 7.18
N PHE A 31 12.36 14.46 6.89
CA PHE A 31 11.68 14.09 5.66
C PHE A 31 10.26 14.66 5.58
N VAL A 32 9.46 14.50 6.64
CA VAL A 32 8.07 15.01 6.64
C VAL A 32 8.05 16.55 6.60
N ASN A 33 9.00 17.23 7.26
CA ASN A 33 9.07 18.70 7.27
C ASN A 33 9.93 19.32 6.15
N GLY A 34 10.70 18.51 5.43
CA GLY A 34 11.69 18.99 4.45
C GLY A 34 11.06 19.49 3.15
N GLU A 35 11.91 19.99 2.26
CA GLU A 35 11.49 20.37 0.91
C GLU A 35 11.45 19.17 -0.03
N ASP A 36 10.74 19.31 -1.15
CA ASP A 36 10.55 18.23 -2.11
C ASP A 36 11.88 17.72 -2.70
N GLY A 37 12.89 18.57 -2.85
CA GLY A 37 14.23 18.13 -3.27
C GLY A 37 14.84 17.10 -2.29
N PHE A 38 14.72 17.38 -0.98
CA PHE A 38 15.16 16.45 0.05
C PHE A 38 14.33 15.17 0.02
N ARG A 39 12.99 15.28 -0.01
CA ARG A 39 12.08 14.12 -0.05
C ARG A 39 12.34 13.24 -1.27
N ASN A 40 12.45 13.85 -2.45
CA ASN A 40 12.72 13.15 -3.70
C ASN A 40 14.05 12.41 -3.67
N SER A 41 15.06 13.01 -3.05
CA SER A 41 16.39 12.38 -2.93
C SER A 41 16.44 11.19 -1.95
N ARG A 42 15.42 11.01 -1.11
CA ARG A 42 15.41 10.08 0.03
C ARG A 42 14.27 9.07 0.00
N PHE A 43 13.16 9.34 -0.70
CA PHE A 43 12.00 8.46 -0.72
C PHE A 43 12.32 7.17 -1.50
N LYS A 44 12.46 6.07 -0.77
CA LYS A 44 12.89 4.77 -1.29
C LYS A 44 11.77 3.73 -1.17
N LEU A 45 11.57 3.01 -2.26
CA LEU A 45 10.69 1.86 -2.35
C LEU A 45 11.53 0.59 -2.35
N VAL A 46 11.18 -0.36 -1.49
CA VAL A 46 11.75 -1.71 -1.45
C VAL A 46 10.63 -2.71 -1.74
N ASN A 47 10.76 -3.48 -2.80
CA ASN A 47 9.75 -4.41 -3.26
C ASN A 47 10.20 -5.85 -3.17
N ARG A 48 9.24 -6.75 -2.95
CA ARG A 48 9.41 -8.19 -3.09
C ARG A 48 8.24 -8.79 -3.85
N ILE A 49 8.53 -9.59 -4.88
CA ILE A 49 7.50 -10.40 -5.54
C ILE A 49 7.27 -11.68 -4.76
N VAL A 50 6.14 -11.76 -4.07
CA VAL A 50 5.72 -12.92 -3.28
C VAL A 50 5.20 -14.03 -4.19
N LYS A 51 4.32 -13.65 -5.14
CA LYS A 51 3.70 -14.56 -6.12
C LYS A 51 3.68 -13.86 -7.48
N GLY A 52 3.90 -14.60 -8.55
CA GLY A 52 3.79 -14.05 -9.89
C GLY A 52 4.49 -14.91 -10.94
N PRO A 53 4.11 -14.75 -12.23
CA PRO A 53 4.82 -15.37 -13.34
C PRO A 53 6.31 -15.01 -13.32
N TRP A 54 7.17 -15.93 -13.79
CA TRP A 54 8.62 -15.72 -13.79
C TRP A 54 9.03 -14.46 -14.56
N ILE A 55 8.34 -14.13 -15.66
CA ILE A 55 8.59 -12.92 -16.46
C ILE A 55 8.40 -11.62 -15.66
N VAL A 56 7.43 -11.60 -14.74
CA VAL A 56 7.19 -10.44 -13.85
C VAL A 56 8.32 -10.31 -12.84
N LYS A 57 8.79 -11.44 -12.28
CA LYS A 57 9.95 -11.48 -11.36
C LYS A 57 11.22 -10.97 -12.02
N THR A 58 11.44 -11.30 -13.30
CA THR A 58 12.59 -10.82 -14.06
C THR A 58 12.47 -9.33 -14.39
N ALA A 59 11.30 -8.85 -14.80
CA ALA A 59 11.11 -7.46 -15.23
C ALA A 59 11.16 -6.45 -14.07
N VAL A 60 10.57 -6.80 -12.92
CA VAL A 60 10.46 -5.90 -11.75
C VAL A 60 11.61 -6.11 -10.75
N GLY A 61 12.31 -7.25 -10.88
CA GLY A 61 13.25 -7.74 -9.88
C GLY A 61 12.52 -8.45 -8.73
N ASN A 62 13.03 -9.62 -8.34
CA ASN A 62 12.44 -10.42 -7.25
C ASN A 62 12.57 -9.71 -5.89
N TYR A 63 13.68 -9.00 -5.71
CA TYR A 63 13.94 -8.03 -4.65
C TYR A 63 14.55 -6.81 -5.32
N SER A 64 13.85 -5.68 -5.28
CA SER A 64 14.33 -4.44 -5.89
C SER A 64 14.16 -3.30 -4.91
N ALA A 65 15.14 -2.40 -4.90
CA ALA A 65 15.07 -1.13 -4.20
C ALA A 65 15.27 -0.02 -5.23
N CYS A 66 14.46 1.04 -5.15
CA CYS A 66 14.63 2.20 -6.00
C CYS A 66 14.31 3.48 -5.23
N LEU A 67 15.08 4.54 -5.50
CA LEU A 67 14.75 5.89 -5.05
C LEU A 67 13.57 6.41 -5.88
N LEU A 68 12.36 6.13 -5.40
CA LEU A 68 11.11 6.41 -6.09
C LEU A 68 10.96 7.90 -6.38
N GLY A 69 11.36 8.76 -5.43
CA GLY A 69 11.34 10.21 -5.59
C GLY A 69 12.29 10.76 -6.66
N LYS A 70 13.30 9.99 -7.09
CA LYS A 70 14.16 10.32 -8.24
C LYS A 70 13.64 9.70 -9.55
N ALA A 71 13.01 8.53 -9.46
CA ALA A 71 12.55 7.77 -10.61
C ALA A 71 11.22 8.28 -11.17
N LEU A 72 10.36 8.84 -10.31
CA LEU A 72 9.02 9.31 -10.63
C LEU A 72 8.75 10.69 -10.03
N THR A 73 7.83 11.42 -10.63
CA THR A 73 7.31 12.65 -10.04
C THR A 73 6.46 12.30 -8.82
N CYS A 74 6.87 12.78 -7.66
CA CYS A 74 6.12 12.65 -6.41
C CYS A 74 5.58 14.02 -5.99
N ARG A 75 4.30 14.09 -5.61
CA ARG A 75 3.69 15.28 -4.99
C ARG A 75 3.41 14.97 -3.52
N TYR A 76 3.79 15.89 -2.64
CA TYR A 76 3.73 15.70 -1.20
C TYR A 76 2.69 16.62 -0.58
N HIS A 77 1.73 16.05 0.16
CA HIS A 77 0.73 16.82 0.89
C HIS A 77 0.82 16.47 2.37
N ARG A 78 1.19 17.46 3.19
CA ARG A 78 1.27 17.30 4.65
C ARG A 78 0.01 17.82 5.31
N GLY A 79 -0.66 16.96 6.05
CA GLY A 79 -1.72 17.33 6.97
C GLY A 79 -1.25 17.41 8.44
N PRO A 80 -2.18 17.59 9.38
CA PRO A 80 -1.85 17.67 10.81
C PRO A 80 -1.19 16.41 11.38
N ASN A 81 -1.63 15.22 10.94
CA ASN A 81 -1.18 13.92 11.43
C ASN A 81 -0.88 12.90 10.31
N TYR A 82 -0.77 13.37 9.07
CA TYR A 82 -0.49 12.51 7.93
C TYR A 82 0.42 13.16 6.90
N LEU A 83 1.12 12.32 6.15
CA LEU A 83 1.81 12.66 4.92
C LEU A 83 1.19 11.84 3.79
N GLU A 84 0.68 12.52 2.78
CA GLU A 84 0.25 11.93 1.53
C GLU A 84 1.37 12.08 0.50
N ILE A 85 1.64 11.01 -0.24
CA ILE A 85 2.59 10.99 -1.35
C ILE A 85 1.87 10.45 -2.59
N ASP A 86 1.61 11.33 -3.54
CA ASP A 86 1.05 11.03 -4.85
C ASP A 86 2.19 10.74 -5.84
N VAL A 87 2.29 9.49 -6.28
CA VAL A 87 3.34 9.00 -7.18
C VAL A 87 2.81 8.86 -8.60
N ASP A 88 3.16 9.82 -9.45
CA ASP A 88 2.74 9.86 -10.85
C ASP A 88 3.52 8.85 -11.69
N ILE A 89 2.94 7.67 -11.90
CA ILE A 89 3.55 6.58 -12.69
C ILE A 89 3.74 7.02 -14.15
N SER A 90 2.87 7.90 -14.65
CA SER A 90 2.91 8.36 -16.04
C SER A 90 4.09 9.28 -16.35
N SER A 91 4.79 9.77 -15.32
CA SER A 91 5.99 10.61 -15.45
C SER A 91 7.21 9.85 -16.00
N SER A 92 7.19 8.51 -16.01
CA SER A 92 8.27 7.68 -16.55
C SER A 92 7.75 6.67 -17.56
N LYS A 93 8.32 6.70 -18.77
CA LYS A 93 8.02 5.70 -19.81
C LYS A 93 8.36 4.28 -19.35
N ILE A 94 9.43 4.13 -18.58
CA ILE A 94 9.87 2.82 -18.06
C ILE A 94 8.88 2.33 -17.01
N ALA A 95 8.49 3.19 -16.05
CA ALA A 95 7.52 2.80 -15.03
C ALA A 95 6.15 2.48 -15.65
N GLY A 96 5.67 3.29 -16.61
CA GLY A 96 4.46 3.01 -17.35
C GLY A 96 4.51 1.67 -18.09
N ALA A 97 5.65 1.31 -18.69
CA ALA A 97 5.83 0.01 -19.32
C ALA A 97 5.78 -1.15 -18.31
N LEU A 98 6.42 -0.98 -17.14
CA LEU A 98 6.40 -1.97 -16.06
C LEU A 98 5.00 -2.14 -15.47
N VAL A 99 4.25 -1.05 -15.31
CA VAL A 99 2.86 -1.10 -14.84
C VAL A 99 1.98 -1.79 -15.87
N HIS A 100 2.06 -1.47 -17.16
CA HIS A 100 1.30 -2.22 -18.17
C HIS A 100 1.63 -3.72 -18.18
N LEU A 101 2.90 -4.09 -18.01
CA LEU A 101 3.30 -5.49 -17.88
C LEU A 101 2.69 -6.12 -16.61
N ALA A 102 2.76 -5.42 -15.48
CA ALA A 102 2.19 -5.88 -14.23
C ALA A 102 0.66 -6.02 -14.34
N LEU A 103 -0.03 -5.06 -14.96
CA LEU A 103 -1.47 -5.07 -15.24
C LEU A 103 -1.88 -6.24 -16.13
N GLY A 104 -1.06 -6.61 -17.12
CA GLY A 104 -1.30 -7.81 -17.92
C GLY A 104 -1.29 -9.12 -17.11
N CYS A 105 -0.74 -9.11 -15.90
CA CYS A 105 -0.62 -10.28 -15.02
C CYS A 105 -1.11 -10.02 -13.58
N VAL A 106 -1.78 -8.90 -13.31
CA VAL A 106 -1.94 -8.36 -11.94
C VAL A 106 -2.78 -9.28 -11.06
N THR A 107 -3.73 -10.00 -11.65
CA THR A 107 -4.58 -11.01 -10.98
C THR A 107 -3.81 -12.26 -10.53
N ALA A 108 -2.59 -12.46 -11.04
CA ALA A 108 -1.71 -13.57 -10.69
C ALA A 108 -0.52 -13.16 -9.81
N VAL A 109 -0.42 -11.87 -9.47
CA VAL A 109 0.76 -11.29 -8.81
C VAL A 109 0.43 -10.89 -7.37
N THR A 110 1.38 -11.12 -6.47
CA THR A 110 1.40 -10.59 -5.11
C THR A 110 2.73 -9.90 -4.88
N ILE A 111 2.70 -8.62 -4.51
CA ILE A 111 3.88 -7.78 -4.29
C ILE A 111 3.80 -7.19 -2.88
N ASP A 112 4.89 -7.31 -2.14
CA ASP A 112 5.13 -6.51 -0.94
C ASP A 112 5.87 -5.25 -1.34
N MET A 113 5.40 -4.11 -0.87
CA MET A 113 5.99 -2.79 -1.06
C MET A 113 6.27 -2.18 0.30
N GLY A 114 7.53 -1.94 0.61
CA GLY A 114 7.99 -1.24 1.81
C GLY A 114 8.53 0.14 1.44
N PHE A 115 8.16 1.15 2.21
CA PHE A 115 8.61 2.53 2.02
C PHE A 115 9.56 2.92 3.13
N VAL A 116 10.66 3.56 2.74
CA VAL A 116 11.77 3.91 3.61
C VAL A 116 12.25 5.32 3.27
N VAL A 117 12.72 6.06 4.27
CA VAL A 117 13.55 7.25 4.05
C VAL A 117 15.01 6.80 4.01
N GLU A 118 15.65 6.90 2.85
CA GLU A 118 17.02 6.43 2.64
C GLU A 118 18.02 7.19 3.51
N ALA A 119 18.84 6.45 4.26
CA ALA A 119 19.95 7.04 4.99
C ALA A 119 21.11 7.27 4.01
N GLN A 120 21.69 8.46 4.02
CA GLN A 120 22.88 8.81 3.22
C GLN A 120 24.04 9.29 4.10
N ALA A 121 23.89 9.16 5.41
CA ALA A 121 24.90 9.45 6.42
C ALA A 121 24.83 8.36 7.50
N GLU A 122 25.94 8.12 8.20
CA GLU A 122 26.06 6.99 9.13
C GLU A 122 25.15 7.16 10.35
N GLU A 123 24.97 8.41 10.82
CA GLU A 123 24.09 8.76 11.92
C GLU A 123 22.60 8.50 11.64
N ASP A 124 22.23 8.40 10.36
CA ASP A 124 20.86 8.13 9.92
C ASP A 124 20.53 6.63 9.86
N LEU A 125 21.53 5.76 10.08
CA LEU A 125 21.35 4.31 10.08
C LEU A 125 20.95 3.76 11.47
N PRO A 126 20.19 2.64 11.52
CA PRO A 126 19.63 1.92 10.39
C PRO A 126 18.37 2.60 9.84
N GLU A 127 18.13 2.37 8.55
CA GLU A 127 16.89 2.78 7.91
C GLU A 127 15.68 2.05 8.51
N ARG A 128 14.55 2.75 8.62
CA ARG A 128 13.30 2.20 9.15
C ARG A 128 12.17 2.34 8.14
N LEU A 129 11.32 1.32 8.08
CA LEU A 129 10.09 1.37 7.30
C LEU A 129 9.18 2.46 7.86
N ILE A 130 8.68 3.33 6.99
CA ILE A 130 7.66 4.34 7.33
C ILE A 130 6.25 3.85 6.99
N GLY A 131 6.16 2.78 6.19
CA GLY A 131 4.93 2.09 5.88
C GLY A 131 5.19 0.92 4.93
N ALA A 132 4.21 0.04 4.83
CA ALA A 132 4.26 -1.08 3.90
C ALA A 132 2.84 -1.43 3.43
N VAL A 133 2.74 -1.95 2.21
CA VAL A 133 1.50 -2.45 1.63
C VAL A 133 1.77 -3.73 0.87
N ARG A 134 0.83 -4.67 0.93
CA ARG A 134 0.80 -5.83 0.03
C ARG A 134 -0.29 -5.64 -1.00
N ILE A 135 0.06 -5.73 -2.26
CA ILE A 135 -0.89 -5.80 -3.36
C ILE A 135 -1.10 -7.27 -3.70
N CYS A 136 -2.35 -7.74 -3.61
CA CYS A 136 -2.73 -9.12 -3.92
C CYS A 136 -3.71 -9.14 -5.09
N GLN A 137 -3.33 -9.78 -6.19
CA GLN A 137 -4.25 -10.23 -7.24
C GLN A 137 -5.27 -9.16 -7.67
N MET A 138 -4.80 -7.91 -7.78
CA MET A 138 -5.68 -6.75 -7.96
C MET A 138 -6.41 -6.84 -9.30
N GLU A 139 -7.72 -6.60 -9.30
CA GLU A 139 -8.55 -6.61 -10.51
C GLU A 139 -8.93 -5.18 -10.88
N MET A 140 -8.19 -4.57 -11.80
CA MET A 140 -8.42 -3.17 -12.18
C MET A 140 -9.78 -2.93 -12.83
N ALA A 141 -10.34 -3.93 -13.50
CA ALA A 141 -11.67 -3.84 -14.12
C ALA A 141 -12.79 -3.64 -13.09
N SER A 142 -12.53 -3.97 -11.82
CA SER A 142 -13.47 -3.81 -10.71
C SER A 142 -13.37 -2.42 -10.05
N ALA A 143 -12.52 -1.53 -10.57
CA ALA A 143 -12.42 -0.16 -10.07
C ALA A 143 -13.74 0.61 -10.31
N ALA A 144 -14.22 1.27 -9.25
CA ALA A 144 -15.41 2.13 -9.31
C ALA A 144 -14.99 3.59 -9.23
N PHE A 145 -15.79 4.47 -9.86
CA PHE A 145 -15.63 5.90 -9.70
C PHE A 145 -15.98 6.31 -8.27
N VAL A 146 -15.13 7.11 -7.65
CA VAL A 146 -15.41 7.71 -6.34
C VAL A 146 -15.83 9.16 -6.60
N ASP A 147 -17.10 9.47 -6.32
CA ASP A 147 -17.60 10.84 -6.35
C ASP A 147 -16.87 11.67 -5.28
N SER A 148 -16.23 12.76 -5.69
CA SER A 148 -15.56 13.70 -4.79
C SER A 148 -16.49 14.81 -4.28
N SER A 149 -17.81 14.68 -4.47
CA SER A 149 -18.77 15.71 -4.02
C SER A 149 -18.71 15.86 -2.51
N PRO A 150 -18.46 17.07 -1.96
CA PRO A 150 -18.62 17.31 -0.53
C PRO A 150 -20.09 17.05 -0.21
N ALA A 151 -20.36 16.13 0.73
CA ALA A 151 -21.72 15.82 1.12
C ALA A 151 -22.42 17.09 1.64
N ASN A 152 -23.41 17.59 0.91
CA ASN A 152 -24.43 18.45 1.49
C ASN A 152 -25.28 17.58 2.42
N SER A 153 -25.03 17.70 3.72
CA SER A 153 -25.94 17.21 4.76
C SER A 153 -27.22 18.04 4.73
N ASN A 154 -28.26 17.56 4.05
CA ASN A 154 -29.63 18.02 4.27
C ASN A 154 -30.59 16.82 4.26
N THR A 155 -30.99 16.44 5.47
CA THR A 155 -32.31 15.96 5.91
C THR A 155 -33.30 15.42 4.85
N ALA A 156 -33.52 14.11 4.95
CA ALA A 156 -34.73 13.33 4.67
C ALA A 156 -35.80 13.90 3.71
N SER A 157 -35.95 13.23 2.56
CA SER A 157 -37.27 12.97 1.96
C SER A 157 -37.52 11.47 1.97
N LEU A 158 -38.50 11.01 2.76
CA LEU A 158 -39.00 9.64 2.69
C LEU A 158 -39.63 9.41 1.32
N SER A 159 -39.05 8.51 0.53
CA SER A 159 -39.79 7.80 -0.53
C SER A 159 -39.61 6.31 -0.32
N THR A 160 -40.71 5.68 0.02
CA THR A 160 -40.90 4.26 0.31
C THR A 160 -40.42 3.39 -0.86
N GLY A 161 -39.38 2.59 -0.62
CA GLY A 161 -38.85 1.60 -1.57
C GLY A 161 -37.99 0.58 -0.82
N LEU A 162 -38.59 -0.56 -0.51
CA LEU A 162 -38.04 -1.62 0.34
C LEU A 162 -36.82 -2.27 -0.34
N GLY A 163 -35.62 -2.11 0.21
CA GLY A 163 -34.38 -2.62 -0.41
C GLY A 163 -33.11 -2.53 0.45
N ARG A 164 -33.14 -3.17 1.62
CA ARG A 164 -32.01 -3.80 2.36
C ARG A 164 -30.66 -3.05 2.43
N LEU A 165 -30.36 -2.49 3.61
CA LEU A 165 -28.99 -2.18 4.06
C LEU A 165 -28.12 -3.45 4.01
N GLY A 166 -27.09 -3.45 3.16
CA GLY A 166 -26.04 -4.44 3.17
C GLY A 166 -24.94 -4.07 4.16
N LEU A 167 -25.11 -4.48 5.43
CA LEU A 167 -24.00 -4.62 6.38
C LEU A 167 -23.12 -5.77 5.86
N ALA A 168 -21.86 -5.52 5.51
CA ALA A 168 -20.91 -6.58 5.21
C ALA A 168 -20.58 -7.34 6.50
N LYS A 169 -21.40 -8.35 6.80
CA LYS A 169 -21.23 -9.30 7.89
C LYS A 169 -20.11 -10.28 7.49
N VAL A 170 -18.98 -10.20 8.17
CA VAL A 170 -17.96 -11.26 8.16
C VAL A 170 -18.56 -12.52 8.77
N ASN A 171 -18.57 -13.62 8.03
CA ASN A 171 -19.00 -14.91 8.53
C ASN A 171 -17.84 -15.55 9.31
N HIS A 172 -18.04 -15.73 10.62
CA HIS A 172 -17.33 -16.78 11.35
C HIS A 172 -17.96 -18.12 10.91
N ALA A 173 -17.14 -19.02 10.40
CA ALA A 173 -17.53 -20.41 10.27
C ALA A 173 -17.46 -21.03 11.67
N ASP A 174 -18.63 -21.25 12.27
CA ASP A 174 -18.79 -22.17 13.39
C ASP A 174 -18.53 -23.58 12.86
N VAL A 175 -17.45 -24.20 13.32
CA VAL A 175 -17.21 -25.64 13.13
C VAL A 175 -17.81 -26.32 14.36
N ASP A 176 -18.99 -26.90 14.17
CA ASP A 176 -19.65 -27.72 15.16
C ASP A 176 -18.76 -28.91 15.55
N GLY A 177 -18.55 -29.04 16.86
CA GLY A 177 -17.76 -30.10 17.45
C GLY A 177 -18.52 -31.42 17.48
N GLU A 178 -17.97 -32.41 16.82
CA GLU A 178 -18.29 -33.83 17.05
C GLU A 178 -17.33 -34.35 18.12
N ARG A 179 -17.91 -34.84 19.23
CA ARG A 179 -17.17 -35.44 20.35
C ARG A 179 -16.69 -36.82 19.93
N ASP A 180 -15.38 -37.06 20.03
CA ASP A 180 -14.87 -38.40 20.34
C ASP A 180 -13.85 -38.30 21.48
N GLU A 181 -14.07 -39.18 22.45
CA GLU A 181 -13.42 -39.27 23.75
C GLU A 181 -12.19 -40.18 23.62
N ALA A 182 -10.97 -39.66 23.79
CA ALA A 182 -9.78 -40.50 23.98
C ALA A 182 -8.66 -39.74 24.72
N THR A 183 -8.51 -40.10 26.01
CA THR A 183 -7.28 -40.24 26.81
C THR A 183 -6.14 -39.23 26.66
N GLY A 184 -5.80 -38.60 27.79
CA GLY A 184 -4.89 -37.46 27.87
C GLY A 184 -3.40 -37.75 27.80
N GLU A 185 -2.66 -36.71 27.41
CA GLU A 185 -1.30 -36.42 27.86
C GLU A 185 -1.05 -34.90 27.68
N ALA A 186 -0.51 -34.25 28.70
CA ALA A 186 -0.32 -32.80 28.73
C ALA A 186 0.95 -32.40 27.96
N VAL A 187 0.83 -31.54 26.95
CA VAL A 187 1.96 -30.99 26.18
C VAL A 187 2.34 -29.61 26.72
N PRO A 188 3.61 -29.36 27.08
CA PRO A 188 4.04 -28.08 27.67
C PRO A 188 4.20 -26.95 26.63
N ALA A 189 3.93 -25.71 27.05
CA ALA A 189 3.99 -24.51 26.21
C ALA A 189 5.42 -24.15 25.76
N PRO A 190 5.62 -23.63 24.53
CA PRO A 190 6.95 -23.23 24.06
C PRO A 190 7.42 -21.90 24.67
N ALA A 191 8.69 -21.87 25.06
CA ALA A 191 9.37 -20.79 25.75
C ALA A 191 9.64 -19.55 24.87
N SER A 192 9.54 -18.37 25.50
CA SER A 192 9.89 -17.07 24.94
C SER A 192 11.40 -16.94 24.69
N HIS A 193 11.83 -16.82 23.43
CA HIS A 193 13.20 -16.43 23.10
C HIS A 193 13.37 -14.91 23.13
N ARG A 194 14.13 -14.43 24.11
CA ARG A 194 14.74 -13.09 24.10
C ARG A 194 15.88 -13.09 23.08
N TYR A 195 15.86 -12.13 22.15
CA TYR A 195 17.02 -11.82 21.32
C TYR A 195 18.07 -11.07 22.15
N ARG A 196 19.32 -11.49 22.03
CA ARG A 196 20.50 -10.65 22.28
C ARG A 196 20.94 -10.06 20.95
#